data_AF-A0A0Q9WFF8-F1
#
_entry.id   AF-A0A0Q9WFF8-F1
#
_cell.length_a   1.000
_cell.length_b   1.000
_cell.length_c   1.000
_cell.angle_alpha   90.00
_cell.angle_beta   90.00
_cell.angle_gamma   90.00
#
_symmetry.space_group_name_H-M   'P 1'
#
loop_
_entity.id
_entity.type
_entity.pdbx_description
1 polymer ?
#
loop_
_entity_poly.entity_id
_entity_poly.type
_entity_poly.pdbx_seq_one_letter_code
_entity_poly.pdbx_strand_id
1 'polypeptide(L)'
;MVCFLRPFKINGHFAMRDLLFLMLACEVLTYIVITGKRTTQIEAIVLILLYIFYFVVIIVDLKLTRLTIKSLKKQINELQKNTSTPYRTRLIHEKQLQLLKLEKDNILLIHSQTVTAELYNMQRRAASNFKMKDQSKEMYSTSRIKPSTHVLNIEETRNILHNPSNPRNLFLCTEFWETLVPIDLQDWKIAGWCKRLYLILTSPIVLFCTIFIPIIDYQQPKHGWSKLLNCIQIIITPILLITLTEALFTMNMRDWHVTLCIKNASWSMFLTVPVAIIMLFQTRTDQPPRYHLLFLTLTAVTSLLIVTTCAIELEVLCCIIGLVLNLTENFVASSVRSSAAAIADLIMNAEVAIQGYERMAFAAVLAGPLFSITVCIGIPCYFNKFAQLKGSSYWIYGRHGTNSYIFFMLMIFTTMLWTLTFNFSARRSAGIFSFIMFILFILYAALAEWDFVHDLSYDRIFEPQ
;
A
#
# COMPACT_ATOMS: atom_id res chain seq x y z
N MET A 1 3.09 10.24 -8.19
CA MET A 1 1.69 10.01 -8.60
C MET A 1 0.65 10.60 -7.65
N VAL A 2 0.69 10.32 -6.34
CA VAL A 2 -0.33 10.81 -5.37
C VAL A 2 -0.58 12.32 -5.48
N CYS A 3 0.48 13.15 -5.46
CA CYS A 3 0.39 14.61 -5.61
C CYS A 3 -0.15 15.08 -6.98
N PHE A 4 0.02 14.26 -8.02
CA PHE A 4 -0.45 14.56 -9.38
C PHE A 4 -1.96 14.31 -9.53
N LEU A 5 -2.43 13.19 -8.99
CA LEU A 5 -3.85 12.80 -9.02
C LEU A 5 -4.70 13.82 -8.25
N ARG A 6 -4.33 14.11 -7.00
CA ARG A 6 -5.10 15.00 -6.14
C ARG A 6 -4.18 15.96 -5.40
N PRO A 7 -4.34 17.28 -5.54
CA PRO A 7 -3.63 18.23 -4.68
C PRO A 7 -4.24 18.22 -3.28
N PHE A 8 -3.39 18.16 -2.26
CA PHE A 8 -3.83 18.07 -0.86
C PHE A 8 -2.87 18.80 0.08
N LYS A 9 -3.33 19.02 1.32
CA LYS A 9 -2.51 19.64 2.37
C LYS A 9 -1.90 18.56 3.25
N ILE A 10 -0.59 18.44 3.24
CA ILE A 10 0.21 17.53 4.07
C ILE A 10 0.25 18.07 5.51
N ASN A 11 0.33 17.18 6.50
CA ASN A 11 0.68 17.57 7.85
C ASN A 11 2.21 17.69 7.93
N GLY A 12 2.70 18.93 8.08
CA GLY A 12 4.13 19.21 7.97
C GLY A 12 5.00 18.55 9.03
N HIS A 13 4.48 18.39 10.26
CA HIS A 13 5.23 17.73 11.32
C HIS A 13 5.54 16.27 10.98
N PHE A 14 4.53 15.51 10.55
CA PHE A 14 4.70 14.09 10.21
C PHE A 14 5.56 13.91 8.95
N ALA A 15 5.35 14.72 7.92
CA ALA A 15 6.14 14.61 6.70
C ALA A 15 7.62 14.95 6.92
N MET A 16 7.92 15.99 7.71
CA MET A 16 9.31 16.34 8.04
C MET A 16 9.99 15.26 8.86
N ARG A 17 9.30 14.73 9.88
CA ARG A 17 9.78 13.58 10.64
C ARG A 17 10.12 12.42 9.70
N ASP A 18 9.18 11.99 8.87
CA ASP A 18 9.37 10.81 8.02
C ASP A 18 10.51 11.00 7.01
N LEU A 19 10.64 12.19 6.41
CA LEU A 19 11.75 12.53 5.51
C LEU A 19 13.11 12.56 6.24
N LEU A 20 13.17 13.10 7.46
CA LEU A 20 14.40 13.14 8.25
C LEU A 20 14.83 11.73 8.68
N PHE A 21 13.89 10.88 9.09
CA PHE A 21 14.20 9.48 9.41
C PHE A 21 14.63 8.69 8.18
N LEU A 22 14.06 8.96 7.01
CA LEU A 22 14.48 8.36 5.75
C LEU A 22 15.90 8.78 5.36
N MET A 23 16.22 10.08 5.51
CA MET A 23 17.57 10.60 5.30
C MET A 23 18.57 9.96 6.28
N LEU A 24 18.24 9.91 7.57
CA LEU A 24 19.06 9.28 8.61
C LEU A 24 19.30 7.80 8.33
N ALA A 25 18.28 7.04 7.93
CA ALA A 25 18.41 5.63 7.60
C ALA A 25 19.35 5.40 6.40
N CYS A 26 19.26 6.26 5.39
CA CYS A 26 20.14 6.22 4.23
C CYS A 26 21.60 6.51 4.59
N GLU A 27 21.83 7.52 5.43
CA GLU A 27 23.17 7.87 5.94
C GLU A 27 23.76 6.76 6.80
N VAL A 28 22.99 6.18 7.72
CA VAL A 28 23.45 5.06 8.57
C VAL A 28 23.81 3.85 7.71
N LEU A 29 22.98 3.49 6.72
CA LEU A 29 23.30 2.40 5.80
C LEU A 29 24.60 2.68 5.03
N THR A 30 24.73 3.89 4.49
CA THR A 30 25.92 4.28 3.71
C THR A 30 27.18 4.28 4.58
N TYR A 31 27.08 4.77 5.82
CA TYR A 31 28.16 4.72 6.79
C TYR A 31 28.62 3.29 7.09
N ILE A 32 27.69 2.36 7.32
CA ILE A 32 27.98 0.95 7.56
C ILE A 32 28.71 0.34 6.35
N VAL A 33 28.24 0.64 5.14
CA VAL A 33 28.76 0.06 3.90
C VAL A 33 30.13 0.61 3.50
N ILE A 34 30.38 1.91 3.68
CA ILE A 34 31.63 2.58 3.30
C ILE A 34 32.73 2.34 4.35
N THR A 35 32.41 2.45 5.64
CA THR A 35 33.41 2.41 6.73
C THR A 35 33.83 0.97 7.05
N GLY A 36 32.92 0.00 6.96
CA GLY A 36 33.15 -1.32 7.54
C GLY A 36 34.03 -2.28 6.73
N LYS A 37 34.11 -2.17 5.39
CA LYS A 37 34.60 -3.23 4.46
C LYS A 37 33.98 -4.64 4.68
N ARG A 38 33.13 -4.80 5.70
CA ARG A 38 32.38 -5.94 6.25
C ARG A 38 31.18 -5.35 6.97
N THR A 39 30.01 -6.00 6.90
CA THR A 39 28.90 -5.68 7.80
C THR A 39 29.00 -6.55 9.04
N THR A 40 29.08 -5.94 10.21
CA THR A 40 29.04 -6.66 11.49
C THR A 40 27.59 -6.93 11.89
N GLN A 41 27.36 -7.97 12.69
CA GLN A 41 26.02 -8.24 13.23
C GLN A 41 25.49 -7.08 14.08
N ILE A 42 26.38 -6.33 14.74
CA ILE A 42 26.03 -5.16 15.55
C ILE A 42 25.49 -4.04 14.66
N GLU A 43 26.14 -3.76 13.53
CA GLU A 43 25.67 -2.76 12.56
C GLU A 43 24.30 -3.13 11.97
N ALA A 44 24.07 -4.42 11.69
CA ALA A 44 22.76 -4.91 11.27
C ALA A 44 21.68 -4.73 12.35
N ILE A 45 22.02 -4.98 13.63
CA ILE A 45 21.12 -4.72 14.77
C ILE A 45 20.82 -3.22 14.90
N VAL A 46 21.82 -2.35 14.78
CA VAL A 46 21.63 -0.89 14.84
C VAL A 46 20.66 -0.42 13.76
N LEU A 47 20.78 -0.94 12.55
CA LEU A 47 19.90 -0.63 11.42
C LEU A 47 18.44 -1.07 11.70
N ILE A 48 18.23 -2.24 12.29
CA ILE A 48 16.89 -2.72 12.70
C ILE A 48 16.33 -1.89 13.87
N LEU A 49 17.16 -1.57 14.87
CA LEU A 49 16.80 -0.74 16.01
C LEU A 49 16.37 0.67 15.59
N LEU A 50 16.97 1.21 14.53
CA LEU A 50 16.58 2.50 13.97
C LEU A 50 15.10 2.52 13.56
N TYR A 51 14.60 1.44 12.95
CA TYR A 51 13.19 1.31 12.58
C TYR A 51 12.28 1.21 13.81
N ILE A 52 12.70 0.45 14.83
CA ILE A 52 11.96 0.34 16.09
C ILE A 52 11.87 1.71 16.76
N PHE A 53 12.96 2.47 16.79
CA PHE A 53 12.98 3.83 17.32
C PHE A 53 12.04 4.77 16.54
N TYR A 54 12.07 4.74 15.20
CA TYR A 54 11.12 5.46 14.36
C TYR A 54 9.66 5.12 14.70
N PHE A 55 9.35 3.83 14.86
CA PHE A 55 8.01 3.37 15.20
C PHE A 55 7.56 3.86 16.59
N VAL A 56 8.46 3.87 17.58
CA VAL A 56 8.20 4.46 18.90
C VAL A 56 7.87 5.95 18.79
N VAL A 57 8.62 6.71 17.98
CA VAL A 57 8.33 8.14 17.75
C VAL A 57 6.95 8.32 17.12
N ILE A 58 6.56 7.50 16.15
CA ILE A 58 5.21 7.53 15.58
C ILE A 58 4.12 7.31 16.64
N ILE A 59 4.30 6.30 17.51
CA ILE A 59 3.33 6.00 18.56
C ILE A 59 3.22 7.17 19.55
N VAL A 60 4.35 7.76 19.93
CA VAL A 60 4.39 8.92 20.83
C VAL A 60 3.66 10.11 20.20
N ASP A 61 3.94 10.42 18.93
CA ASP A 61 3.26 11.48 18.17
C ASP A 61 1.75 11.26 18.08
N LEU A 62 1.33 10.02 17.82
CA LEU A 62 -0.08 9.65 17.77
C LEU A 62 -0.75 9.88 19.14
N LYS A 63 -0.08 9.48 20.22
CA LYS A 63 -0.57 9.67 21.60
C LYS A 63 -0.64 11.15 21.97
N LEU A 64 0.38 11.94 21.64
CA LEU A 64 0.41 13.39 21.84
C LEU A 64 -0.73 14.08 21.08
N THR A 65 -0.99 13.68 19.84
CA THR A 65 -2.09 14.20 19.03
C THR A 65 -3.45 13.92 19.69
N ARG A 66 -3.68 12.68 20.17
CA ARG A 66 -4.90 12.31 20.89
C ARG A 66 -5.09 13.09 22.19
N LEU A 67 -4.02 13.27 22.96
CA LEU A 67 -4.04 14.06 24.20
C LEU A 67 -4.36 15.54 23.92
N THR A 68 -3.78 16.09 22.84
CA THR A 68 -4.04 17.46 22.41
C THR A 68 -5.51 17.65 22.01
N ILE A 69 -6.11 16.69 21.28
CA ILE A 69 -7.54 16.72 20.94
C ILE A 69 -8.41 16.68 22.20
N LYS A 70 -8.10 15.80 23.16
CA LYS A 70 -8.84 15.71 24.42
C LYS A 70 -8.76 17.02 25.23
N SER A 71 -7.57 17.62 25.30
CA SER A 71 -7.35 18.91 25.94
C SER A 71 -8.14 20.03 25.26
N LEU A 72 -8.12 20.10 23.93
CA LEU A 72 -8.89 21.09 23.17
C LEU A 72 -10.41 20.93 23.37
N LYS A 73 -10.93 19.71 23.38
CA LYS A 73 -12.34 19.44 23.70
C LYS A 73 -12.72 19.95 25.08
N LYS A 74 -11.86 19.70 26.08
CA LYS A 74 -12.07 20.20 27.45
C LYS A 74 -12.09 21.72 27.50
N GLN A 75 -11.12 22.37 26.86
CA GLN A 75 -11.05 23.84 26.76
C GLN A 75 -12.29 24.42 26.08
N ILE A 76 -12.79 23.83 24.99
CA ILE A 76 -14.01 24.29 24.31
C ILE A 76 -15.23 24.16 25.23
N ASN A 77 -15.38 23.03 25.95
CA ASN A 77 -16.50 22.82 26.86
C ASN A 77 -16.47 23.81 28.05
N GLU A 78 -15.30 24.07 28.63
CA GLU A 78 -15.13 25.12 29.66
C GLU A 78 -15.43 26.51 29.09
N LEU A 79 -14.98 26.75 27.85
CA LEU A 79 -15.29 27.97 27.12
C LEU A 79 -16.75 28.09 26.69
N GLN A 80 -17.60 27.07 26.85
CA GLN A 80 -19.04 27.17 26.59
C GLN A 80 -19.88 27.40 27.85
N LYS A 81 -19.35 27.06 29.04
CA LYS A 81 -20.11 27.13 30.31
C LYS A 81 -20.26 28.54 30.91
N ASN A 82 -19.33 29.45 30.67
CA ASN A 82 -19.36 30.82 31.22
C ASN A 82 -20.12 31.80 30.30
N THR A 83 -20.49 32.97 30.81
CA THR A 83 -21.24 34.03 30.10
C THR A 83 -20.60 34.42 28.75
N SER A 84 -21.43 34.69 27.73
CA SER A 84 -21.02 34.89 26.34
C SER A 84 -20.54 36.33 26.04
N THR A 85 -19.22 36.51 25.90
CA THR A 85 -18.58 37.75 25.42
C THR A 85 -18.18 37.61 23.94
N PRO A 86 -18.26 38.67 23.10
CA PRO A 86 -17.87 38.62 21.67
C PRO A 86 -16.41 38.22 21.40
N TYR A 87 -15.49 38.44 22.34
CA TYR A 87 -14.12 37.93 22.26
C TYR A 87 -14.05 36.40 22.43
N ARG A 88 -14.88 35.86 23.33
CA ARG A 88 -14.89 34.44 23.70
C ARG A 88 -15.49 33.58 22.58
N THR A 89 -16.48 34.08 21.87
CA THR A 89 -17.04 33.41 20.69
C THR A 89 -16.01 33.27 19.57
N ARG A 90 -15.17 34.29 19.35
CA ARG A 90 -14.02 34.20 18.43
C ARG A 90 -13.00 33.16 18.88
N LEU A 91 -12.64 33.14 20.16
CA LEU A 91 -11.69 32.17 20.72
C LEU A 91 -12.21 30.72 20.61
N ILE A 92 -13.49 30.50 20.93
CA ILE A 92 -14.14 29.18 20.76
C ILE A 92 -14.08 28.76 19.30
N HIS A 93 -14.38 29.68 18.38
CA HIS A 93 -14.33 29.38 16.95
C HIS A 93 -12.93 28.97 16.49
N GLU A 94 -11.89 29.67 16.92
CA GLU A 94 -10.51 29.34 16.60
C GLU A 94 -10.12 27.95 17.14
N LYS A 95 -10.48 27.65 18.40
CA LYS A 95 -10.23 26.34 19.01
C LYS A 95 -11.00 25.21 18.33
N GLN A 96 -12.23 25.48 17.90
CA GLN A 96 -13.04 24.53 17.11
C GLN A 96 -12.42 24.26 15.73
N LEU A 97 -11.89 25.29 15.05
CA LEU A 97 -11.16 25.11 13.78
C LEU A 97 -9.89 24.27 13.97
N GLN A 98 -9.14 24.54 15.04
CA GLN A 98 -7.93 23.78 15.37
C GLN A 98 -8.26 22.30 15.68
N LEU A 99 -9.32 22.06 16.45
CA LEU A 99 -9.82 20.72 16.74
C LEU A 99 -10.25 19.99 15.47
N LEU A 100 -11.04 20.63 14.59
CA LEU A 100 -11.49 20.04 13.34
C LEU A 100 -10.30 19.66 12.45
N LYS A 101 -9.27 20.51 12.40
CA LYS A 101 -8.03 20.21 11.66
C LYS A 101 -7.31 18.98 12.22
N LEU A 102 -7.16 18.86 13.54
CA LEU A 102 -6.52 17.72 14.19
C LEU A 102 -7.35 16.43 14.08
N GLU A 103 -8.68 16.53 14.19
CA GLU A 103 -9.57 15.38 14.01
C GLU A 103 -9.55 14.87 12.58
N LYS A 104 -9.54 15.76 11.58
CA LYS A 104 -9.37 15.38 10.17
C LYS A 104 -8.06 14.63 9.94
N ASP A 105 -6.98 15.02 10.63
CA ASP A 105 -5.69 14.34 10.53
C ASP A 105 -5.70 12.97 11.27
N ASN A 106 -6.43 12.85 12.38
CA ASN A 106 -6.47 11.65 13.24
C ASN A 106 -7.47 10.57 12.76
N ILE A 107 -8.60 10.96 12.16
CA ILE A 107 -9.62 10.03 11.62
C ILE A 107 -9.10 9.24 10.41
N LEU A 108 -8.14 9.80 9.67
CA LEU A 108 -7.52 9.12 8.53
C LEU A 108 -6.58 7.97 8.93
N LEU A 109 -6.27 7.80 10.22
CA LEU A 109 -5.43 6.73 10.76
C LEU A 109 -6.22 5.60 11.45
N ILE A 110 -7.51 5.80 11.74
CA ILE A 110 -8.33 4.85 12.50
C ILE A 110 -9.70 4.80 11.83
N HIS A 111 -9.93 3.74 11.06
CA HIS A 111 -11.22 3.46 10.46
C HIS A 111 -12.33 3.48 11.52
N SER A 112 -13.24 4.45 11.45
CA SER A 112 -14.59 4.32 12.02
C SER A 112 -15.60 5.13 11.22
N GLN A 113 -16.56 4.40 10.67
CA GLN A 113 -17.68 4.86 9.85
C GLN A 113 -18.65 5.78 10.63
N THR A 114 -18.60 5.77 11.96
CA THR A 114 -19.48 6.52 12.86
C THR A 114 -19.02 7.96 13.08
N VAL A 115 -17.72 8.21 13.16
CA VAL A 115 -17.16 9.54 13.47
C VAL A 115 -17.26 10.49 12.27
N THR A 116 -17.19 9.97 11.04
CA THR A 116 -17.34 10.76 9.81
C THR A 116 -18.77 11.30 9.62
N ALA A 117 -19.79 10.52 10.01
CA ALA A 117 -21.18 10.93 9.97
C ALA A 117 -21.50 12.00 11.04
N GLU A 118 -20.99 11.83 12.27
CA GLU A 118 -21.09 12.84 13.32
C GLU A 118 -20.41 14.15 12.93
N LEU A 119 -19.25 14.08 12.28
CA LEU A 119 -18.54 15.27 11.80
C LEU A 119 -19.24 15.93 10.62
N TYR A 120 -19.79 15.19 9.64
CA TYR A 120 -20.61 15.80 8.58
C TYR A 120 -21.83 16.52 9.18
N ASN A 121 -22.47 15.91 10.18
CA ASN A 121 -23.57 16.54 10.91
C ASN A 121 -23.11 17.75 11.72
N MET A 122 -21.92 17.72 12.33
CA MET A 122 -21.30 18.88 12.98
C MET A 122 -20.91 19.96 11.98
N GLN A 123 -20.43 19.60 10.79
CA GLN A 123 -20.06 20.51 9.71
C GLN A 123 -21.31 21.17 9.12
N ARG A 124 -22.41 20.43 8.99
CA ARG A 124 -23.73 20.94 8.60
C ARG A 124 -24.31 21.88 9.66
N ARG A 125 -24.13 21.56 10.95
CA ARG A 125 -24.48 22.45 12.08
C ARG A 125 -23.61 23.70 12.15
N ALA A 126 -22.31 23.58 11.84
CA ALA A 126 -21.39 24.72 11.78
C ALA A 126 -21.67 25.60 10.54
N ALA A 127 -21.99 24.99 9.40
CA ALA A 127 -22.35 25.70 8.17
C ALA A 127 -23.76 26.33 8.22
N SER A 128 -24.72 25.74 8.93
CA SER A 128 -26.03 26.38 9.15
C SER A 128 -25.91 27.66 10.01
N ASN A 129 -24.88 27.75 10.84
CA ASN A 129 -24.55 28.95 11.61
C ASN A 129 -23.72 29.97 10.79
N PHE A 130 -23.35 29.64 9.56
CA PHE A 130 -22.48 30.42 8.67
C PHE A 130 -23.28 30.98 7.48
N LYS A 131 -24.22 31.89 7.73
CA LYS A 131 -24.73 32.80 6.70
C LYS A 131 -24.15 34.19 6.94
N MET A 132 -22.89 34.39 6.54
CA MET A 132 -22.39 35.72 6.18
C MET A 132 -21.23 35.63 5.16
N LYS A 133 -21.56 36.05 3.94
CA LYS A 133 -20.79 36.85 2.98
C LYS A 133 -19.26 36.69 3.00
N ASP A 134 -18.75 35.86 2.08
CA ASP A 134 -17.38 36.01 1.57
C ASP A 134 -17.39 35.92 0.03
N GLN A 135 -17.54 37.08 -0.60
CA GLN A 135 -17.20 37.32 -2.00
C GLN A 135 -15.71 37.65 -2.04
N SER A 136 -14.82 36.66 -2.15
CA SER A 136 -13.50 36.90 -2.76
C SER A 136 -12.80 35.61 -3.18
N LYS A 137 -12.40 35.60 -4.46
CA LYS A 137 -11.35 34.81 -5.12
C LYS A 137 -11.68 33.34 -5.45
N GLU A 138 -12.38 33.22 -6.58
CA GLU A 138 -12.16 32.16 -7.57
C GLU A 138 -10.66 31.95 -7.81
N MET A 139 -10.15 30.75 -7.53
CA MET A 139 -8.83 30.32 -8.00
C MET A 139 -8.82 28.81 -8.24
N TYR A 140 -8.79 28.44 -9.53
CA TYR A 140 -8.56 27.11 -10.11
C TYR A 140 -9.25 25.94 -9.41
N SER A 141 -10.57 25.85 -9.59
CA SER A 141 -11.36 24.66 -9.26
C SER A 141 -11.11 23.56 -10.31
N THR A 142 -10.02 22.80 -10.17
CA THR A 142 -10.02 21.44 -10.74
C THR A 142 -11.11 20.66 -10.02
N SER A 143 -12.05 20.06 -10.77
CA SER A 143 -13.15 19.25 -10.23
C SER A 143 -12.67 18.39 -9.05
N ARG A 144 -13.14 18.74 -7.85
CA ARG A 144 -12.85 18.00 -6.63
C ARG A 144 -13.70 16.73 -6.74
N ILE A 145 -13.07 15.60 -7.05
CA ILE A 145 -13.69 14.28 -6.87
C ILE A 145 -14.15 14.23 -5.41
N LYS A 146 -15.47 14.20 -5.19
CA LYS A 146 -16.04 14.10 -3.86
C LYS A 146 -15.65 12.72 -3.32
N PRO A 147 -15.06 12.63 -2.11
CA PRO A 147 -14.82 11.32 -1.52
C PRO A 147 -16.16 10.58 -1.43
N SER A 148 -16.17 9.31 -1.82
CA SER A 148 -17.32 8.43 -1.59
C SER A 148 -17.51 8.30 -0.08
N THR A 149 -18.46 9.05 0.47
CA THR A 149 -18.80 9.04 1.90
C THR A 149 -20.02 8.17 2.16
N HIS A 150 -20.09 6.98 1.56
CA HIS A 150 -21.07 5.99 2.00
C HIS A 150 -20.55 5.33 3.28
N VAL A 151 -21.20 5.65 4.39
CA VAL A 151 -21.09 4.90 5.66
C VAL A 151 -21.53 3.47 5.34
N LEU A 152 -20.59 2.54 5.30
CA LEU A 152 -20.85 1.17 4.88
C LEU A 152 -21.34 0.36 6.08
N ASN A 153 -22.65 0.29 6.25
CA ASN A 153 -23.27 -0.50 7.31
C ASN A 153 -23.20 -1.99 6.95
N ILE A 154 -22.26 -2.72 7.58
CA ILE A 154 -21.96 -4.13 7.30
C ILE A 154 -23.22 -5.01 7.46
N GLU A 155 -24.07 -4.71 8.45
CA GLU A 155 -25.29 -5.46 8.73
C GLU A 155 -26.42 -5.20 7.72
N GLU A 156 -26.52 -3.96 7.23
CA GLU A 156 -27.48 -3.62 6.18
C GLU A 156 -27.11 -4.37 4.90
N THR A 157 -25.85 -4.27 4.46
CA THR A 157 -25.34 -4.96 3.27
C THR A 157 -25.49 -6.49 3.35
N ARG A 158 -25.40 -7.06 4.56
CA ARG A 158 -25.58 -8.49 4.81
C ARG A 158 -27.01 -8.97 4.54
N ASN A 159 -28.00 -8.14 4.86
CA ASN A 159 -29.41 -8.55 4.90
C ASN A 159 -30.25 -8.00 3.74
N ILE A 160 -29.68 -7.21 2.82
CA ILE A 160 -30.39 -6.56 1.70
C ILE A 160 -31.31 -7.53 0.93
N LEU A 161 -30.85 -8.77 0.70
CA LEU A 161 -31.55 -9.77 -0.11
C LEU A 161 -32.16 -10.91 0.72
N HIS A 162 -32.14 -10.81 2.05
CA HIS A 162 -32.64 -11.88 2.92
C HIS A 162 -34.18 -11.89 2.97
N ASN A 163 -34.79 -12.93 2.42
CA ASN A 163 -36.21 -13.21 2.56
C ASN A 163 -36.44 -14.56 3.27
N PRO A 164 -37.10 -14.60 4.45
CA PRO A 164 -37.31 -15.85 5.19
C PRO A 164 -38.15 -16.87 4.42
N SER A 165 -39.02 -16.44 3.50
CA SER A 165 -39.92 -17.31 2.72
C SER A 165 -39.24 -18.05 1.57
N ASN A 166 -37.99 -17.71 1.24
CA ASN A 166 -37.27 -18.26 0.11
C ASN A 166 -36.57 -19.60 0.44
N PRO A 167 -36.64 -20.64 -0.44
CA PRO A 167 -35.84 -21.85 -0.27
C PRO A 167 -34.34 -21.56 -0.09
N ARG A 168 -33.67 -22.42 0.68
CA ARG A 168 -32.25 -22.24 1.07
C ARG A 168 -31.24 -22.27 -0.10
N ASN A 169 -31.63 -22.83 -1.25
CA ASN A 169 -30.79 -23.07 -2.43
C ASN A 169 -31.36 -22.38 -3.69
N LEU A 170 -32.08 -21.26 -3.55
CA LEU A 170 -32.62 -20.55 -4.70
C LEU A 170 -31.46 -20.08 -5.62
N PHE A 171 -31.61 -20.28 -6.94
CA PHE A 171 -30.67 -19.82 -7.97
C PHE A 171 -29.20 -20.22 -7.81
N LEU A 172 -28.91 -21.35 -7.15
CA LEU A 172 -27.54 -21.78 -6.84
C LEU A 172 -26.57 -21.77 -8.04
N CYS A 173 -26.96 -22.36 -9.17
CA CYS A 173 -26.11 -22.43 -10.37
C CYS A 173 -26.09 -21.11 -11.15
N THR A 174 -27.18 -20.36 -11.12
CA THR A 174 -27.29 -19.07 -11.79
C THR A 174 -26.39 -18.05 -11.09
N GLU A 175 -26.44 -17.96 -9.76
CA GLU A 175 -25.54 -17.13 -8.96
C GLU A 175 -24.07 -17.54 -9.15
N PHE A 176 -23.79 -18.85 -9.26
CA PHE A 176 -22.43 -19.33 -9.52
C PHE A 176 -21.88 -18.84 -10.86
N TRP A 177 -22.65 -18.96 -11.93
CA TRP A 177 -22.21 -18.51 -13.25
C TRP A 177 -22.12 -17.00 -13.34
N GLU A 178 -23.05 -16.27 -12.71
CA GLU A 178 -23.01 -14.81 -12.62
C GLU A 178 -21.76 -14.32 -11.87
N THR A 179 -21.38 -15.00 -10.78
CA THR A 179 -20.17 -14.65 -10.00
C THR A 179 -18.87 -15.02 -10.71
N LEU A 180 -18.88 -16.05 -11.56
CA LEU A 180 -17.71 -16.44 -12.35
C LEU A 180 -17.41 -15.49 -13.51
N VAL A 181 -18.42 -14.77 -14.01
CA VAL A 181 -18.24 -13.81 -15.10
C VAL A 181 -17.55 -12.55 -14.53
N PRO A 182 -16.30 -12.25 -14.91
CA PRO A 182 -15.55 -11.14 -14.33
C PRO A 182 -15.95 -9.77 -14.90
N ILE A 183 -16.73 -9.74 -15.98
CA ILE A 183 -17.09 -8.50 -16.68
C ILE A 183 -18.47 -8.04 -16.22
N ASP A 184 -18.49 -6.96 -15.43
CA ASP A 184 -19.72 -6.28 -15.05
C ASP A 184 -20.38 -5.61 -16.27
N LEU A 185 -21.63 -6.01 -16.53
CA LEU A 185 -22.39 -5.59 -17.71
C LEU A 185 -22.73 -4.09 -17.69
N GLN A 186 -22.87 -3.51 -16.50
CA GLN A 186 -23.10 -2.08 -16.31
C GLN A 186 -21.83 -1.27 -16.60
N ASP A 187 -20.70 -1.74 -16.08
CA ASP A 187 -19.40 -1.11 -16.26
C ASP A 187 -18.96 -1.15 -17.73
N TRP A 188 -19.26 -2.24 -18.42
CA TRP A 188 -19.02 -2.38 -19.86
C TRP A 188 -19.79 -1.36 -20.71
N LYS A 189 -21.07 -1.11 -20.37
CA LYS A 189 -21.92 -0.14 -21.06
C LYS A 189 -21.39 1.28 -20.94
N ILE A 190 -20.89 1.64 -19.76
CA ILE A 190 -20.37 2.98 -19.45
C ILE A 190 -18.92 3.14 -19.93
N ALA A 191 -18.18 2.04 -20.11
CA ALA A 191 -16.78 2.06 -20.50
C ALA A 191 -16.54 2.56 -21.93
N GLY A 192 -15.61 3.50 -22.08
CA GLY A 192 -14.99 3.85 -23.36
C GLY A 192 -14.06 2.75 -23.88
N TRP A 193 -13.57 2.90 -25.12
CA TRP A 193 -12.80 1.86 -25.82
C TRP A 193 -11.56 1.37 -25.04
N CYS A 194 -10.77 2.28 -24.45
CA CYS A 194 -9.59 1.89 -23.66
C CYS A 194 -9.96 1.14 -22.37
N LYS A 195 -11.03 1.55 -21.66
CA LYS A 195 -11.49 0.84 -20.45
C LYS A 195 -12.04 -0.54 -20.82
N ARG A 196 -12.70 -0.69 -21.98
CA ARG A 196 -13.13 -2.00 -22.48
C ARG A 196 -11.96 -2.93 -22.79
N LEU A 197 -10.93 -2.43 -23.47
CA LEU A 197 -9.72 -3.22 -23.75
C LEU A 197 -9.03 -3.67 -22.45
N TYR A 198 -8.92 -2.77 -21.47
CA TYR A 198 -8.44 -3.11 -20.12
C TYR A 198 -9.27 -4.22 -19.46
N LEU A 199 -10.61 -4.10 -19.47
CA LEU A 199 -11.51 -5.12 -18.90
C LEU A 199 -11.33 -6.48 -19.58
N ILE A 200 -11.17 -6.53 -20.91
CA ILE A 200 -10.90 -7.78 -21.64
C ILE A 200 -9.57 -8.39 -21.20
N LEU A 201 -8.50 -7.59 -21.16
CA LEU A 201 -7.15 -8.06 -20.82
C LEU A 201 -7.06 -8.55 -19.37
N THR A 202 -7.78 -7.89 -18.46
CA THR A 202 -7.82 -8.22 -17.04
C THR A 202 -8.78 -9.38 -16.73
N SER A 203 -9.80 -9.61 -17.56
CA SER A 203 -10.80 -10.67 -17.34
C SER A 203 -10.25 -12.09 -17.13
N PRO A 204 -9.26 -12.62 -17.90
CA PRO A 204 -8.76 -13.98 -17.65
C PRO A 204 -8.04 -14.08 -16.30
N ILE A 205 -7.35 -13.02 -15.88
CA ILE A 205 -6.64 -12.96 -14.60
C ILE A 205 -7.65 -12.88 -13.46
N VAL A 206 -8.68 -12.04 -13.59
CA VAL A 206 -9.75 -11.93 -12.59
C VAL A 206 -10.51 -13.24 -12.47
N LEU A 207 -10.81 -13.91 -13.58
CA LEU A 207 -11.46 -15.22 -13.57
C LEU A 207 -10.60 -16.29 -12.88
N PHE A 208 -9.29 -16.28 -13.13
CA PHE A 208 -8.38 -17.15 -12.40
C PHE A 208 -8.42 -16.85 -10.89
N CYS A 209 -8.27 -15.57 -10.51
CA CYS A 209 -8.34 -15.17 -9.11
C CYS A 209 -9.70 -15.48 -8.46
N THR A 210 -10.83 -15.33 -9.15
CA THR A 210 -12.16 -15.63 -8.59
C THR A 210 -12.37 -17.11 -8.37
N ILE A 211 -11.73 -18.00 -9.16
CA ILE A 211 -11.80 -19.45 -8.92
C ILE A 211 -10.96 -19.86 -7.71
N PHE A 212 -9.76 -19.28 -7.58
CA PHE A 212 -8.79 -19.70 -6.57
C PHE A 212 -8.85 -18.92 -5.26
N ILE A 213 -9.48 -17.75 -5.23
CA ILE A 213 -9.51 -16.85 -4.07
C ILE A 213 -10.98 -16.56 -3.71
N PRO A 214 -11.41 -16.86 -2.47
CA PRO A 214 -12.72 -16.42 -1.99
C PRO A 214 -12.70 -14.90 -1.87
N ILE A 215 -13.52 -14.20 -2.64
CA ILE A 215 -13.55 -12.73 -2.61
C ILE A 215 -14.59 -12.31 -1.57
N ILE A 216 -14.16 -11.49 -0.60
CA ILE A 216 -15.05 -10.87 0.36
C ILE A 216 -15.00 -9.37 0.17
N ASP A 217 -16.08 -8.82 -0.36
CA ASP A 217 -16.23 -7.39 -0.52
C ASP A 217 -17.44 -6.91 0.28
N TYR A 218 -17.18 -6.23 1.40
CA TYR A 218 -18.23 -5.66 2.24
C TYR A 218 -19.01 -4.54 1.54
N GLN A 219 -18.50 -3.97 0.44
CA GLN A 219 -19.18 -2.95 -0.37
C GLN A 219 -20.29 -3.56 -1.22
N GLN A 220 -20.15 -4.83 -1.61
CA GLN A 220 -21.09 -5.54 -2.46
C GLN A 220 -22.22 -6.19 -1.66
N PRO A 221 -23.44 -6.33 -2.23
CA PRO A 221 -24.54 -7.03 -1.58
C PRO A 221 -24.13 -8.46 -1.19
N LYS A 222 -24.65 -8.95 -0.06
CA LYS A 222 -24.28 -10.26 0.53
C LYS A 222 -22.78 -10.42 0.84
N HIS A 223 -21.99 -9.34 0.85
CA HIS A 223 -20.53 -9.37 0.99
C HIS A 223 -19.78 -10.15 -0.11
N GLY A 224 -20.38 -10.30 -1.31
CA GLY A 224 -19.84 -11.13 -2.40
C GLY A 224 -20.10 -12.63 -2.22
N TRP A 225 -21.02 -13.01 -1.34
CA TRP A 225 -21.31 -14.41 -1.02
C TRP A 225 -22.04 -15.13 -2.16
N SER A 226 -21.35 -16.07 -2.78
CA SER A 226 -21.93 -17.11 -3.64
C SER A 226 -21.69 -18.49 -3.02
N LYS A 227 -22.76 -19.21 -2.71
CA LYS A 227 -22.69 -20.47 -1.93
C LYS A 227 -21.85 -21.55 -2.62
N LEU A 228 -22.13 -21.84 -3.90
CA LEU A 228 -21.46 -22.93 -4.62
C LEU A 228 -19.96 -22.65 -4.84
N LEU A 229 -19.62 -21.43 -5.26
CA LEU A 229 -18.24 -21.03 -5.49
C LEU A 229 -17.42 -21.12 -4.19
N ASN A 230 -17.95 -20.63 -3.07
CA ASN A 230 -17.26 -20.69 -1.78
C ASN A 230 -17.04 -22.14 -1.30
N CYS A 231 -17.96 -23.06 -1.59
CA CYS A 231 -17.77 -24.48 -1.27
C CYS A 231 -16.67 -25.12 -2.11
N ILE A 232 -16.58 -24.76 -3.40
CA ILE A 232 -15.49 -25.20 -4.28
C ILE A 232 -14.17 -24.59 -3.82
N GLN A 233 -14.16 -23.31 -3.44
CA GLN A 233 -12.97 -22.59 -2.95
C GLN A 233 -12.45 -23.14 -1.62
N ILE A 234 -13.30 -23.63 -0.71
CA ILE A 234 -12.85 -24.34 0.52
C ILE A 234 -11.93 -25.53 0.17
N ILE A 235 -12.17 -26.19 -0.95
CA ILE A 235 -11.38 -27.34 -1.39
C ILE A 235 -10.16 -26.86 -2.17
N ILE A 236 -10.35 -25.96 -3.14
CA ILE A 236 -9.29 -25.54 -4.07
C ILE A 236 -8.23 -24.66 -3.40
N THR A 237 -8.64 -23.74 -2.52
CA THR A 237 -7.71 -22.76 -1.92
C THR A 237 -6.60 -23.39 -1.08
N PRO A 238 -6.85 -24.38 -0.20
CA PRO A 238 -5.79 -24.94 0.64
C PRO A 238 -4.88 -25.87 -0.17
N ILE A 239 -5.41 -26.50 -1.23
CA ILE A 239 -4.59 -27.25 -2.20
C ILE A 239 -3.58 -26.30 -2.83
N LEU A 240 -4.04 -25.18 -3.39
CA LEU A 240 -3.17 -24.18 -4.01
C LEU A 240 -2.16 -23.61 -3.01
N LEU A 241 -2.58 -23.35 -1.77
CA LEU A 241 -1.69 -22.85 -0.72
C LEU A 241 -0.56 -23.84 -0.39
N ILE A 242 -0.88 -25.12 -0.24
CA ILE A 242 0.12 -26.16 0.07
C ILE A 242 1.04 -26.39 -1.13
N THR A 243 0.51 -26.46 -2.35
CA THR A 243 1.35 -26.67 -3.54
C THR A 243 2.29 -25.50 -3.79
N LEU A 244 1.83 -24.26 -3.63
CA LEU A 244 2.68 -23.07 -3.79
C LEU A 244 3.72 -22.95 -2.68
N THR A 245 3.36 -23.22 -1.42
CA THR A 245 4.34 -23.18 -0.33
C THR A 245 5.43 -24.23 -0.50
N GLU A 246 5.07 -25.47 -0.88
CA GLU A 246 6.05 -26.52 -1.17
C GLU A 246 6.94 -26.16 -2.36
N ALA A 247 6.38 -25.55 -3.40
CA ALA A 247 7.11 -25.02 -4.54
C ALA A 247 8.16 -23.97 -4.11
N LEU A 248 7.77 -23.01 -3.27
CA LEU A 248 8.66 -21.96 -2.76
C LEU A 248 9.78 -22.48 -1.85
N PHE A 249 9.50 -23.51 -1.03
CA PHE A 249 10.50 -24.04 -0.09
C PHE A 249 11.47 -25.03 -0.73
N THR A 250 10.98 -25.91 -1.60
CA THR A 250 11.78 -27.03 -2.10
C THR A 250 12.70 -26.59 -3.24
N MET A 251 12.30 -25.59 -4.05
CA MET A 251 13.04 -25.10 -5.23
C MET A 251 13.62 -26.24 -6.10
N ASN A 252 12.98 -27.41 -6.10
CA ASN A 252 13.40 -28.56 -6.90
C ASN A 252 12.89 -28.34 -8.31
N MET A 253 13.76 -27.82 -9.16
CA MET A 253 13.49 -27.72 -10.59
C MET A 253 13.70 -29.11 -11.21
N ARG A 254 12.66 -29.68 -11.85
CA ARG A 254 12.86 -30.69 -12.89
C ARG A 254 12.67 -30.00 -14.22
N ASP A 255 13.72 -30.04 -15.04
CA ASP A 255 13.79 -29.46 -16.38
C ASP A 255 13.43 -27.96 -16.42
N TRP A 256 12.19 -27.61 -16.75
CA TRP A 256 11.76 -26.24 -17.06
C TRP A 256 10.56 -25.74 -16.24
N HIS A 257 9.99 -26.58 -15.37
CA HIS A 257 8.83 -26.22 -14.55
C HIS A 257 9.04 -26.64 -13.09
N VAL A 258 8.50 -25.83 -12.17
CA VAL A 258 8.47 -26.19 -10.75
C VAL A 258 7.56 -27.41 -10.59
N THR A 259 8.09 -28.52 -10.09
CA THR A 259 7.28 -29.72 -9.88
C THR A 259 6.29 -29.47 -8.74
N LEU A 260 5.03 -29.26 -9.08
CA LEU A 260 3.95 -29.17 -8.10
C LEU A 260 3.70 -30.57 -7.51
N CYS A 261 4.22 -30.82 -6.31
CA CYS A 261 3.98 -32.06 -5.58
C CYS A 261 2.54 -32.12 -5.05
N ILE A 262 1.63 -32.66 -5.88
CA ILE A 262 0.21 -32.82 -5.49
C ILE A 262 0.06 -33.82 -4.32
N LYS A 263 1.04 -34.71 -4.10
CA LYS A 263 0.96 -35.78 -3.10
C LYS A 263 0.72 -35.26 -1.67
N ASN A 264 1.39 -34.18 -1.27
CA ASN A 264 1.18 -33.57 0.05
C ASN A 264 -0.14 -32.78 0.10
N ALA A 265 -0.49 -32.12 -1.01
CA ALA A 265 -1.75 -31.38 -1.13
C ALA A 265 -2.99 -32.29 -1.10
N SER A 266 -2.91 -33.53 -1.58
CA SER A 266 -4.01 -34.51 -1.54
C SER A 266 -4.47 -34.83 -0.11
N TRP A 267 -3.59 -34.76 0.90
CA TRP A 267 -3.99 -34.94 2.29
C TRP A 267 -4.95 -33.86 2.79
N SER A 268 -4.87 -32.64 2.23
CA SER A 268 -5.80 -31.56 2.58
C SER A 268 -7.23 -31.85 2.14
N MET A 269 -7.42 -32.57 1.03
CA MET A 269 -8.76 -32.92 0.51
C MET A 269 -9.57 -33.75 1.50
N PHE A 270 -8.92 -34.63 2.27
CA PHE A 270 -9.60 -35.47 3.24
C PHE A 270 -10.29 -34.64 4.33
N LEU A 271 -9.72 -33.48 4.69
CA LEU A 271 -10.30 -32.56 5.67
C LEU A 271 -11.25 -31.54 5.02
N THR A 272 -10.90 -30.99 3.85
CA THR A 272 -11.65 -29.89 3.24
C THR A 272 -12.95 -30.35 2.58
N VAL A 273 -13.02 -31.58 2.05
CA VAL A 273 -14.23 -32.11 1.40
C VAL A 273 -15.38 -32.32 2.39
N PRO A 274 -15.21 -32.97 3.56
CA PRO A 274 -16.27 -33.06 4.56
C PRO A 274 -16.75 -31.70 5.05
N VAL A 275 -15.82 -30.75 5.26
CA VAL A 275 -16.15 -29.39 5.68
C VAL A 275 -16.98 -28.67 4.63
N ALA A 276 -16.64 -28.80 3.34
CA ALA A 276 -17.41 -28.23 2.24
C ALA A 276 -18.82 -28.82 2.15
N ILE A 277 -18.98 -30.14 2.36
CA ILE A 277 -20.28 -30.82 2.36
C ILE A 277 -21.15 -30.31 3.53
N ILE A 278 -20.60 -30.27 4.75
CA ILE A 278 -21.32 -29.74 5.93
C ILE A 278 -21.78 -28.30 5.67
N MET A 279 -20.91 -27.50 5.04
CA MET A 279 -21.18 -26.12 4.72
C MET A 279 -22.28 -25.95 3.67
N LEU A 280 -22.33 -26.82 2.65
CA LEU A 280 -23.43 -26.85 1.67
C LEU A 280 -24.79 -27.12 2.33
N PHE A 281 -24.85 -27.95 3.38
CA PHE A 281 -26.11 -28.22 4.07
C PHE A 281 -26.50 -27.13 5.07
N GLN A 282 -25.53 -26.54 5.78
CA GLN A 282 -25.78 -25.58 6.85
C GLN A 282 -26.09 -24.16 6.33
N THR A 283 -25.54 -23.77 5.19
CA THR A 283 -25.61 -22.38 4.70
C THR A 283 -26.80 -22.11 3.79
N ARG A 284 -27.25 -20.84 3.72
CA ARG A 284 -28.28 -20.35 2.79
C ARG A 284 -27.64 -19.48 1.71
N THR A 285 -28.28 -19.38 0.54
CA THR A 285 -27.89 -18.49 -0.56
C THR A 285 -28.12 -17.01 -0.25
N ASP A 286 -29.12 -16.70 0.59
CA ASP A 286 -29.60 -15.32 0.77
C ASP A 286 -28.85 -14.51 1.83
N GLN A 287 -28.07 -15.18 2.68
CA GLN A 287 -27.32 -14.53 3.76
C GLN A 287 -25.96 -15.23 3.95
N PRO A 288 -24.86 -14.48 4.07
CA PRO A 288 -23.56 -15.07 4.35
C PRO A 288 -23.54 -15.75 5.74
N PRO A 289 -22.74 -16.81 5.94
CA PRO A 289 -22.64 -17.50 7.23
C PRO A 289 -22.01 -16.62 8.32
N ARG A 290 -22.13 -17.01 9.60
CA ARG A 290 -21.41 -16.32 10.69
C ARG A 290 -19.90 -16.53 10.62
N TYR A 291 -19.46 -17.68 10.10
CA TYR A 291 -18.05 -18.01 9.90
C TYR A 291 -17.39 -17.35 8.67
N HIS A 292 -18.05 -16.35 8.06
CA HIS A 292 -17.51 -15.59 6.93
C HIS A 292 -16.15 -14.93 7.25
N LEU A 293 -15.85 -14.71 8.53
CA LEU A 293 -14.54 -14.22 8.98
C LEU A 293 -13.39 -15.19 8.66
N LEU A 294 -13.62 -16.51 8.67
CA LEU A 294 -12.58 -17.49 8.32
C LEU A 294 -12.21 -17.41 6.85
N PHE A 295 -13.18 -17.15 5.99
CA PHE A 295 -12.92 -16.88 4.58
C PHE A 295 -12.06 -15.64 4.40
N LEU A 296 -12.24 -14.60 5.22
CA LEU A 296 -11.41 -13.40 5.16
C LEU A 296 -9.94 -13.75 5.45
N THR A 297 -9.69 -14.57 6.47
CA THR A 297 -8.32 -15.02 6.79
C THR A 297 -7.72 -15.86 5.67
N LEU A 298 -8.51 -16.73 5.04
CA LEU A 298 -8.08 -17.58 3.92
C LEU A 298 -7.76 -16.75 2.67
N THR A 299 -8.58 -15.74 2.38
CA THR A 299 -8.38 -14.75 1.31
C THR A 299 -7.06 -14.02 1.50
N ALA A 300 -6.81 -13.53 2.71
CA ALA A 300 -5.61 -12.75 3.04
C ALA A 300 -4.33 -13.58 2.86
N VAL A 301 -4.31 -14.83 3.34
CA VAL A 301 -3.11 -15.69 3.18
C VAL A 301 -2.91 -16.11 1.73
N THR A 302 -3.98 -16.49 1.02
CA THR A 302 -3.88 -16.94 -0.38
C THR A 302 -3.44 -15.83 -1.31
N SER A 303 -4.00 -14.62 -1.16
CA SER A 303 -3.60 -13.45 -1.95
C SER A 303 -2.15 -13.06 -1.72
N LEU A 304 -1.68 -13.09 -0.46
CA LEU A 304 -0.28 -12.82 -0.14
C LEU A 304 0.65 -13.82 -0.85
N LEU A 305 0.34 -15.11 -0.81
CA LEU A 305 1.16 -16.15 -1.46
C LEU A 305 1.20 -16.00 -2.99
N ILE A 306 0.06 -15.72 -3.63
CA ILE A 306 0.01 -15.48 -5.07
C ILE A 306 0.85 -14.25 -5.44
N VAL A 307 0.68 -13.15 -4.72
CA VAL A 307 1.47 -11.92 -4.95
C VAL A 307 2.96 -12.19 -4.76
N THR A 308 3.37 -12.94 -3.72
CA THR A 308 4.79 -13.27 -3.52
C THR A 308 5.34 -14.18 -4.62
N THR A 309 4.54 -15.15 -5.09
CA THR A 309 4.96 -16.04 -6.19
C THR A 309 5.12 -15.24 -7.48
N CYS A 310 4.13 -14.39 -7.82
CA CYS A 310 4.22 -13.52 -8.98
C CYS A 310 5.41 -12.54 -8.89
N ALA A 311 5.74 -12.04 -7.70
CA ALA A 311 6.89 -11.15 -7.51
C ALA A 311 8.23 -11.88 -7.76
N ILE A 312 8.36 -13.12 -7.31
CA ILE A 312 9.56 -13.95 -7.55
C ILE A 312 9.71 -14.24 -9.05
N GLU A 313 8.63 -14.66 -9.72
CA GLU A 313 8.66 -14.92 -11.16
C GLU A 313 8.98 -13.65 -11.96
N LEU A 314 8.42 -12.50 -11.56
CA LEU A 314 8.74 -11.21 -12.16
C LEU A 314 10.22 -10.86 -12.01
N GLU A 315 10.83 -11.16 -10.86
CA GLU A 315 12.26 -10.94 -10.63
C GLU A 315 13.14 -11.80 -11.55
N VAL A 316 12.78 -13.08 -11.71
CA VAL A 316 13.47 -14.01 -12.64
C VAL A 316 13.33 -13.54 -14.08
N LEU A 317 12.14 -13.12 -14.50
CA LEU A 317 11.91 -12.57 -15.85
C LEU A 317 12.75 -11.31 -16.10
N CYS A 318 12.86 -10.41 -15.12
CA CYS A 318 13.74 -9.24 -15.24
C CYS A 318 15.22 -9.64 -15.40
N CYS A 319 15.66 -10.69 -14.71
CA CYS A 319 17.02 -11.23 -14.86
C CYS A 319 17.26 -11.79 -16.28
N ILE A 320 16.30 -12.54 -16.82
CA ILE A 320 16.36 -13.07 -18.19
C ILE A 320 16.45 -11.93 -19.21
N ILE A 321 15.65 -10.88 -19.06
CA ILE A 321 15.72 -9.68 -19.93
C ILE A 321 17.12 -9.05 -19.86
N GLY A 322 17.70 -8.94 -18.66
CA GLY A 322 19.05 -8.46 -18.45
C GLY A 322 20.11 -9.27 -19.20
N LEU A 323 20.03 -10.60 -19.10
CA LEU A 323 20.92 -11.52 -19.80
C LEU A 323 20.78 -11.43 -21.32
N VAL A 324 19.55 -11.39 -21.86
CA VAL A 324 19.30 -11.32 -23.30
C VAL A 324 19.80 -10.02 -23.91
N LEU A 325 19.70 -8.91 -23.18
CA LEU A 325 20.18 -7.59 -23.61
C LEU A 325 21.67 -7.35 -23.32
N ASN A 326 22.39 -8.33 -22.76
CA ASN A 326 23.79 -8.22 -22.33
C ASN A 326 24.05 -7.02 -21.39
N LEU A 327 23.11 -6.76 -20.48
CA LEU A 327 23.22 -5.67 -19.49
C LEU A 327 23.84 -6.18 -18.19
N THR A 328 24.54 -5.31 -17.45
CA THR A 328 25.09 -5.66 -16.14
C THR A 328 23.98 -5.95 -15.13
N GLU A 329 24.22 -6.92 -14.25
CA GLU A 329 23.27 -7.31 -13.20
C GLU A 329 22.89 -6.13 -12.28
N ASN A 330 23.87 -5.24 -12.01
CA ASN A 330 23.68 -4.04 -11.19
C ASN A 330 22.77 -3.01 -11.89
N PHE A 331 22.94 -2.82 -13.20
CA PHE A 331 22.07 -1.92 -13.97
C PHE A 331 20.64 -2.47 -14.02
N VAL A 332 20.46 -3.76 -14.29
CA VAL A 332 19.14 -4.41 -14.35
C VAL A 332 18.44 -4.35 -12.99
N ALA A 333 19.18 -4.53 -11.90
CA ALA A 333 18.68 -4.40 -10.53
C ALA A 333 18.18 -2.98 -10.22
N SER A 334 18.98 -1.98 -10.55
CA SER A 334 18.73 -0.58 -10.22
C SER A 334 17.69 0.08 -11.14
N SER A 335 17.51 -0.39 -12.37
CA SER A 335 16.58 0.19 -13.34
C SER A 335 15.32 -0.66 -13.56
N VAL A 336 15.44 -1.82 -14.20
CA VAL A 336 14.29 -2.64 -14.64
C VAL A 336 13.58 -3.27 -13.44
N ARG A 337 14.33 -3.94 -12.56
CA ARG A 337 13.75 -4.63 -11.39
C ARG A 337 13.11 -3.64 -10.40
N SER A 338 13.80 -2.53 -10.12
CA SER A 338 13.28 -1.48 -9.24
C SER A 338 12.05 -0.78 -9.82
N SER A 339 12.03 -0.51 -11.13
CA SER A 339 10.88 0.10 -11.81
C SER A 339 9.67 -0.83 -11.83
N ALA A 340 9.88 -2.12 -12.08
CA ALA A 340 8.83 -3.13 -12.05
C ALA A 340 8.17 -3.20 -10.65
N ALA A 341 8.96 -3.23 -9.59
CA ALA A 341 8.46 -3.18 -8.22
C ALA A 341 7.73 -1.86 -7.91
N ALA A 342 8.28 -0.73 -8.34
CA ALA A 342 7.71 0.59 -8.10
C ALA A 342 6.35 0.81 -8.80
N ILE A 343 6.09 0.16 -9.94
CA ILE A 343 4.79 0.25 -10.64
C ILE A 343 3.66 -0.36 -9.79
N ALA A 344 3.90 -1.49 -9.13
CA ALA A 344 2.90 -2.12 -8.26
C ALA A 344 2.53 -1.18 -7.10
N ASP A 345 3.53 -0.59 -6.44
CA ASP A 345 3.34 0.39 -5.38
C ASP A 345 2.67 1.68 -5.89
N LEU A 346 2.96 2.09 -7.12
CA LEU A 346 2.34 3.25 -7.76
C LEU A 346 0.83 3.07 -7.90
N ILE A 347 0.40 1.90 -8.37
CA ILE A 347 -1.01 1.55 -8.61
C ILE A 347 -1.74 1.49 -7.27
N MET A 348 -1.21 0.75 -6.29
CA MET A 348 -1.82 0.63 -4.96
C MET A 348 -2.00 1.99 -4.29
N ASN A 349 -0.95 2.82 -4.26
CA ASN A 349 -1.04 4.14 -3.64
C ASN A 349 -1.90 5.13 -4.46
N ALA A 350 -2.02 4.93 -5.77
CA ALA A 350 -2.94 5.70 -6.61
C ALA A 350 -4.40 5.39 -6.28
N GLU A 351 -4.77 4.12 -6.11
CA GLU A 351 -6.12 3.70 -5.75
C GLU A 351 -6.55 4.27 -4.38
N VAL A 352 -5.67 4.16 -3.37
CA VAL A 352 -5.90 4.74 -2.04
C VAL A 352 -6.08 6.27 -2.12
N ALA A 353 -5.30 6.94 -2.98
CA ALA A 353 -5.44 8.37 -3.21
C ALA A 353 -6.75 8.75 -3.92
N ILE A 354 -7.21 7.93 -4.89
CA ILE A 354 -8.47 8.12 -5.62
C ILE A 354 -9.68 7.97 -4.68
N GLN A 355 -9.61 7.04 -3.73
CA GLN A 355 -10.64 6.86 -2.69
C GLN A 355 -10.72 8.06 -1.71
N GLY A 356 -9.73 8.96 -1.75
CA GLY A 356 -9.69 10.18 -0.95
C GLY A 356 -8.84 10.08 0.32
N TYR A 357 -7.97 9.06 0.41
CA TYR A 357 -7.01 8.86 1.48
C TYR A 357 -5.59 9.30 1.06
N GLU A 358 -5.47 10.42 0.36
CA GLU A 358 -4.21 10.97 -0.18
C GLU A 358 -3.05 11.07 0.84
N ARG A 359 -3.35 11.43 2.09
CA ARG A 359 -2.35 11.63 3.16
C ARG A 359 -1.79 10.31 3.64
N MET A 360 -2.64 9.28 3.69
CA MET A 360 -2.23 7.92 4.02
C MET A 360 -1.37 7.36 2.89
N ALA A 361 -1.80 7.53 1.63
CA ALA A 361 -1.00 7.13 0.47
C ALA A 361 0.38 7.82 0.46
N PHE A 362 0.45 9.11 0.77
CA PHE A 362 1.72 9.83 0.86
C PHE A 362 2.62 9.30 1.99
N ALA A 363 2.07 9.03 3.17
CA ALA A 363 2.82 8.44 4.28
C ALA A 363 3.31 7.01 3.95
N ALA A 364 2.48 6.20 3.29
CA ALA A 364 2.84 4.85 2.85
C ALA A 364 4.02 4.87 1.87
N VAL A 365 4.03 5.82 0.92
CA VAL A 365 5.14 6.00 -0.03
C VAL A 365 6.45 6.37 0.66
N LEU A 366 6.43 7.12 1.77
CA LEU A 366 7.64 7.44 2.55
C LEU A 366 8.08 6.29 3.46
N ALA A 367 7.12 5.56 4.05
CA ALA A 367 7.39 4.46 4.95
C ALA A 367 7.97 3.22 4.25
N GLY A 368 7.60 2.97 2.99
CA GLY A 368 8.08 1.83 2.20
C GLY A 368 9.61 1.80 2.08
N PRO A 369 10.25 2.82 1.46
CA PRO A 369 11.70 2.90 1.35
C PRO A 369 12.42 2.89 2.70
N LEU A 370 11.84 3.52 3.73
CA LEU A 370 12.39 3.48 5.08
C LEU A 370 12.46 2.05 5.61
N PHE A 371 11.35 1.30 5.52
CA PHE A 371 11.29 -0.11 5.91
C PHE A 371 12.26 -0.98 5.10
N SER A 372 12.35 -0.75 3.79
CA SER A 372 13.28 -1.48 2.91
C SER A 372 14.73 -1.24 3.31
N ILE A 373 15.14 0.01 3.52
CA ILE A 373 16.50 0.38 3.90
C ILE A 373 16.85 -0.18 5.28
N THR A 374 15.94 -0.15 6.25
CA THR A 374 16.26 -0.56 7.62
C THR A 374 16.04 -2.04 7.90
N VAL A 375 14.83 -2.55 7.64
CA VAL A 375 14.46 -3.92 8.05
C VAL A 375 14.81 -4.92 6.96
N CYS A 376 14.45 -4.62 5.70
CA CYS A 376 14.69 -5.56 4.59
C CYS A 376 16.18 -5.75 4.29
N ILE A 377 17.03 -4.75 4.49
CA ILE A 377 18.50 -4.92 4.38
C ILE A 377 19.10 -5.44 5.70
N GLY A 378 18.58 -5.00 6.84
CA GLY A 378 19.10 -5.39 8.16
C GLY A 378 18.97 -6.89 8.46
N ILE A 379 17.83 -7.50 8.14
CA ILE A 379 17.58 -8.93 8.41
C ILE A 379 18.54 -9.83 7.63
N PRO A 380 18.69 -9.70 6.29
CA PRO A 380 19.69 -10.48 5.55
C PRO A 380 21.12 -10.23 6.02
N CYS A 381 21.50 -9.00 6.36
CA CYS A 381 22.84 -8.71 6.88
C CYS A 381 23.12 -9.40 8.22
N TYR A 382 22.08 -9.60 9.04
CA TYR A 382 22.19 -10.31 10.31
C TYR A 382 22.37 -11.82 10.14
N PHE A 383 21.56 -12.46 9.28
CA PHE A 383 21.54 -13.91 9.10
C PHE A 383 22.57 -14.43 8.09
N ASN A 384 22.87 -13.66 7.04
CA ASN A 384 23.73 -14.13 5.96
C ASN A 384 25.21 -13.96 6.31
N LYS A 385 25.92 -15.08 6.50
CA LYS A 385 27.36 -15.08 6.78
C LYS A 385 28.19 -14.53 5.61
N PHE A 386 27.69 -14.61 4.36
CA PHE A 386 28.37 -14.04 3.19
C PHE A 386 28.34 -12.50 3.19
N ALA A 387 27.35 -11.88 3.84
CA ALA A 387 27.32 -10.43 4.04
C ALA A 387 28.46 -9.94 4.96
N GLN A 388 28.98 -10.81 5.82
CA GLN A 388 29.95 -10.48 6.87
C GLN A 388 31.42 -10.63 6.42
N LEU A 389 31.66 -11.14 5.20
CA LEU A 389 33.00 -11.34 4.65
C LEU A 389 33.64 -10.02 4.17
N LYS A 390 34.99 -9.95 4.23
CA LYS A 390 35.77 -8.77 3.79
C LYS A 390 35.56 -8.61 2.28
N GLY A 391 35.04 -7.46 1.84
CA GLY A 391 34.70 -7.20 0.43
C GLY A 391 33.22 -7.35 0.08
N SER A 392 32.36 -7.77 1.03
CA SER A 392 30.92 -7.92 0.80
C SER A 392 30.16 -6.61 0.57
N SER A 393 30.79 -5.47 0.88
CA SER A 393 30.28 -4.12 0.55
C SER A 393 29.93 -3.98 -0.94
N TYR A 394 30.69 -4.63 -1.84
CA TYR A 394 30.39 -4.64 -3.28
C TYR A 394 29.07 -5.36 -3.61
N TRP A 395 28.69 -6.38 -2.84
CA TRP A 395 27.44 -7.12 -3.05
C TRP A 395 26.20 -6.32 -2.61
N ILE A 396 26.36 -5.43 -1.64
CA ILE A 396 25.27 -4.60 -1.10
C ILE A 396 25.12 -3.29 -1.88
N TYR A 397 26.23 -2.64 -2.22
CA TYR A 397 26.22 -1.34 -2.89
C TYR A 397 26.26 -1.47 -4.43
N GLY A 398 26.93 -2.48 -4.96
CA GLY A 398 27.10 -2.66 -6.41
C GLY A 398 27.90 -1.53 -7.07
N ARG A 399 28.13 -1.64 -8.38
CA ARG A 399 28.87 -0.63 -9.18
C ARG A 399 28.12 0.71 -9.28
N HIS A 400 26.79 0.67 -9.40
CA HIS A 400 25.93 1.87 -9.54
C HIS A 400 25.28 2.32 -8.22
N GLY A 401 25.70 1.78 -7.07
CA GLY A 401 25.15 2.14 -5.76
C GLY A 401 25.36 3.60 -5.42
N THR A 402 26.55 4.13 -5.70
CA THR A 402 26.90 5.53 -5.43
C THR A 402 26.01 6.50 -6.19
N ASN A 403 25.76 6.23 -7.49
CA ASN A 403 24.82 7.03 -8.29
C ASN A 403 23.42 6.99 -7.67
N SER A 404 22.93 5.80 -7.36
CA SER A 404 21.59 5.60 -6.79
C SER A 404 21.44 6.33 -5.46
N TYR A 405 22.46 6.29 -4.60
CA TYR A 405 22.49 7.03 -3.34
C TYR A 405 22.44 8.54 -3.56
N ILE A 406 23.27 9.10 -4.44
CA ILE A 406 23.30 10.55 -4.72
C ILE A 406 21.93 11.02 -5.24
N PHE A 407 21.35 10.31 -6.21
CA PHE A 407 20.03 10.64 -6.74
C PHE A 407 18.92 10.49 -5.70
N PHE A 408 18.99 9.46 -4.84
CA PHE A 408 18.01 9.26 -3.77
C PHE A 408 18.09 10.36 -2.70
N MET A 409 19.30 10.75 -2.29
CA MET A 409 19.51 11.86 -1.36
C MET A 409 19.06 13.19 -1.95
N LEU A 410 19.36 13.44 -3.23
CA LEU A 410 18.87 14.62 -3.94
C LEU A 410 17.34 14.63 -4.03
N MET A 411 16.71 13.47 -4.20
CA MET A 411 15.24 13.34 -4.16
C MET A 411 14.66 13.64 -2.77
N ILE A 412 15.25 13.12 -1.69
CA ILE A 412 14.80 13.41 -0.32
C ILE A 412 14.98 14.91 -0.02
N PHE A 413 16.13 15.47 -0.37
CA PHE A 413 16.43 16.88 -0.14
C PHE A 413 15.49 17.81 -0.91
N THR A 414 15.31 17.56 -2.21
CA THR A 414 14.38 18.35 -3.04
C THR A 414 12.94 18.18 -2.59
N THR A 415 12.54 16.98 -2.11
CA THR A 415 11.20 16.77 -1.54
C THR A 415 10.96 17.52 -0.24
N MET A 416 11.97 17.59 0.62
CA MET A 416 11.96 18.43 1.80
C MET A 416 11.89 19.93 1.45
N LEU A 417 12.66 20.39 0.45
CA LEU A 417 12.66 21.78 0.03
C LEU A 417 11.29 22.25 -0.52
N TRP A 418 10.67 21.47 -1.42
CA TRP A 418 9.39 21.89 -1.97
C TRP A 418 8.26 21.82 -0.93
N THR A 419 8.30 20.86 -0.01
CA THR A 419 7.29 20.76 1.06
C THR A 419 7.35 21.97 2.00
N LEU A 420 8.55 22.47 2.33
CA LEU A 420 8.74 23.72 3.07
C LEU A 420 8.28 24.94 2.28
N THR A 421 8.73 25.08 1.03
CA THR A 421 8.46 26.25 0.19
C THR A 421 6.97 26.43 -0.11
N PHE A 422 6.23 25.34 -0.28
CA PHE A 422 4.80 25.38 -0.59
C PHE A 422 3.88 25.30 0.64
N ASN A 423 4.39 25.59 1.83
CA ASN A 423 3.61 25.56 3.08
C ASN A 423 2.81 24.25 3.23
N PHE A 424 3.51 23.13 3.01
CA PHE A 424 2.98 21.78 3.09
C PHE A 424 1.77 21.49 2.20
N SER A 425 1.64 22.20 1.07
CA SER A 425 0.60 21.94 0.08
C SER A 425 1.17 21.14 -1.09
N ALA A 426 0.80 19.87 -1.20
CA ALA A 426 1.13 19.03 -2.33
C ALA A 426 0.39 19.49 -3.58
N ARG A 427 1.12 20.11 -4.51
CA ARG A 427 0.61 20.54 -5.81
C ARG A 427 0.93 19.49 -6.88
N ARG A 428 0.20 19.53 -7.99
CA ARG A 428 0.46 18.66 -9.15
C ARG A 428 1.87 18.84 -9.73
N SER A 429 2.40 20.07 -9.68
CA SER A 429 3.76 20.41 -10.12
C SER A 429 4.83 19.62 -9.35
N ALA A 430 4.65 19.38 -8.05
CA ALA A 430 5.58 18.58 -7.27
C ALA A 430 5.61 17.13 -7.75
N GLY A 431 4.45 16.59 -8.15
CA GLY A 431 4.37 15.26 -8.76
C GLY A 431 5.09 15.18 -10.11
N ILE A 432 4.93 16.20 -10.96
CA ILE A 432 5.61 16.28 -12.27
C ILE A 432 7.14 16.37 -12.07
N PHE A 433 7.59 17.21 -11.13
CA PHE A 433 9.00 17.32 -10.79
C PHE A 433 9.61 15.98 -10.36
N SER A 434 8.93 15.23 -9.48
CA SER A 434 9.42 13.91 -9.06
C SER A 434 9.49 12.90 -10.22
N PHE A 435 8.57 12.95 -11.19
CA PHE A 435 8.66 12.11 -12.39
C PHE A 435 9.85 12.50 -13.28
N ILE A 436 10.09 13.80 -13.48
CA ILE A 436 11.24 14.28 -14.25
C ILE A 436 12.55 13.80 -13.61
N MET A 437 12.66 13.92 -12.29
CA MET A 437 13.84 13.44 -11.56
C MET A 437 14.05 11.94 -11.70
N PHE A 438 12.98 11.14 -11.68
CA PHE A 438 13.07 9.69 -11.89
C PHE A 438 13.49 9.32 -13.31
N ILE A 439 12.94 10.00 -14.33
CA ILE A 439 13.36 9.81 -15.74
C ILE A 439 14.82 10.19 -15.92
N LEU A 440 15.27 11.28 -15.30
CA LEU A 440 16.66 11.72 -15.35
C LEU A 440 17.60 10.69 -14.71
N PHE A 441 17.21 10.08 -13.59
CA PHE A 441 17.95 8.98 -12.97
C PHE A 441 18.08 7.77 -13.92
N ILE A 442 16.98 7.31 -14.54
CA ILE A 442 17.02 6.18 -15.49
C ILE A 442 17.91 6.51 -16.68
N LEU A 443 17.79 7.73 -17.24
CA LEU A 443 18.62 8.18 -18.34
C LEU A 443 20.10 8.18 -17.97
N TYR A 444 20.44 8.70 -16.79
CA TYR A 444 21.80 8.71 -16.28
C TYR A 444 22.35 7.28 -16.11
N ALA A 445 21.56 6.37 -15.51
CA ALA A 445 21.95 4.98 -15.34
C ALA A 445 22.20 4.28 -16.69
N ALA A 446 21.38 4.54 -17.71
CA ALA A 446 21.55 3.97 -19.04
C ALA A 446 22.80 4.50 -19.74
N LEU A 447 23.09 5.80 -19.60
CA LEU A 447 24.30 6.41 -20.16
C LEU A 447 25.58 5.91 -19.46
N ALA A 448 25.51 5.64 -18.15
CA ALA A 448 26.61 5.06 -17.39
C ALA A 448 26.89 3.61 -17.80
N GLU A 449 25.84 2.82 -18.08
CA GLU A 449 25.98 1.44 -18.56
C GLU A 449 26.61 1.35 -19.97
N TRP A 450 26.32 2.31 -20.84
CA TRP A 450 26.94 2.40 -22.17
C TRP A 450 28.31 3.08 -22.17
N ASP A 451 28.88 3.33 -20.98
CA ASP A 451 30.17 4.02 -20.79
C ASP A 451 30.26 5.40 -21.49
N PHE A 452 29.12 6.04 -21.79
CA PHE A 452 29.09 7.42 -22.32
C PHE A 452 29.37 8.45 -21.23
N VAL A 453 29.02 8.13 -19.99
CA VAL A 453 29.20 8.99 -18.81
C VAL A 453 29.91 8.17 -17.74
N HIS A 454 30.89 8.78 -17.08
CA HIS A 454 31.62 8.12 -16.00
C HIS A 454 30.70 7.89 -14.78
N ASP A 455 30.78 6.71 -14.17
CA ASP A 455 30.11 6.42 -12.91
C ASP A 455 30.59 7.42 -11.83
N LEU A 456 29.72 7.87 -10.92
CA LEU A 456 30.14 8.71 -9.77
C LEU A 456 30.81 7.89 -8.67
N SER A 457 31.07 6.61 -8.93
CA SER A 457 31.75 5.69 -8.04
C SER A 457 33.26 5.99 -8.03
N TYR A 458 33.91 5.77 -6.88
CA TYR A 458 35.36 5.90 -6.79
C TYR A 458 36.03 4.88 -7.72
N ASP A 459 36.81 5.39 -8.67
CA ASP A 459 37.72 4.56 -9.45
C ASP A 459 38.64 3.80 -8.49
N ARG A 460 38.69 2.48 -8.64
CA ARG A 460 39.74 1.69 -8.01
C ARG A 460 41.03 2.03 -8.74
N ILE A 461 41.75 3.03 -8.24
CA ILE A 461 43.14 3.26 -8.61
C ILE A 461 43.85 1.93 -8.40
N PHE A 462 44.25 1.27 -9.49
CA PHE A 462 45.17 0.15 -9.44
C PHE A 462 46.42 0.66 -8.72
N GLU A 463 46.73 0.13 -7.54
CA GLU A 463 48.07 0.25 -6.99
C GLU A 463 48.98 -0.51 -7.98
N PRO A 464 49.90 0.17 -8.71
CA PRO A 464 50.88 -0.55 -9.50
C PRO A 464 51.73 -1.38 -8.53
N GLN A 465 51.83 -2.69 -8.82
CA GLN A 465 52.61 -3.65 -8.04
C GLN A 465 54.08 -3.26 -7.95
#